data_AF-D3MUH3-F1
#
_entry.id   AF-D3MUH3-F1
#
_cell.length_a   1.000
_cell.length_b   1.000
_cell.length_c   1.000
_cell.angle_alpha   90.00
_cell.angle_beta   90.00
_cell.angle_gamma   90.00
#
_symmetry.space_group_name_H-M   'P 1'
#
loop_
_entity.id
_entity.type
_entity.pdbx_description
1 polymer ?
#
loop_
_entity_poly.entity_id
_entity_poly.type
_entity_poly.pdbx_seq_one_letter_code
_entity_poly.pdbx_strand_id
1 'polypeptide(L)'
;MTDKIPILILTGPTAVGKTALSIELSKVLGGEIISADSMQIYRKMDIGSAKISQEEMDSVVHHMIDVVDPDEDFSVADFHDMASQIISDIHKRGKLAIVTGGTGLYLNSLVYDMDFGGTNSDPSIRKDLEEILNDKGKDYLYRLLQDLSPEAAKRIHPNNTKRVIRAIEVYKTGGDMGDFSNDLKYNPKFDAKIIVLNRDRSILYDRINQRVDMMFDMGLLDEVKGLHQMGYTSQMQSMKGIGYKEVLEYFDGKMTLEESIDILKQGTRRYAKRQITWFKRYENALWLDLDKVTELDDQIEAIKDFIK
;
A
#
# COMPACT_ATOMS: atom_id res chain seq x y z
N MET A 1 -29.07 6.46 14.82
CA MET A 1 -27.81 6.99 14.25
C MET A 1 -26.78 5.93 14.58
N THR A 2 -26.23 5.22 13.60
CA THR A 2 -25.15 4.28 13.85
C THR A 2 -23.89 5.10 14.15
N ASP A 3 -23.44 5.09 15.40
CA ASP A 3 -22.18 5.74 15.78
C ASP A 3 -21.05 5.10 14.96
N LYS A 4 -20.42 5.92 14.11
CA LYS A 4 -19.28 5.48 13.30
C LYS A 4 -18.10 5.21 14.22
N ILE A 5 -17.30 4.18 13.93
CA ILE A 5 -16.09 3.88 14.69
C ILE A 5 -15.01 4.90 14.29
N PRO A 6 -14.45 5.67 15.24
CA PRO A 6 -13.39 6.61 14.95
C PRO A 6 -12.10 5.87 14.59
N ILE A 7 -11.44 6.29 13.51
CA ILE A 7 -10.11 5.80 13.12
C ILE A 7 -9.18 6.97 12.80
N LEU A 8 -7.92 6.82 13.16
CA LEU A 8 -6.88 7.80 12.84
C LEU A 8 -5.97 7.23 11.76
N ILE A 9 -5.89 7.89 10.61
CA ILE A 9 -5.03 7.49 9.50
C ILE A 9 -3.80 8.39 9.50
N LEU A 10 -2.62 7.81 9.80
CA LEU A 10 -1.33 8.48 9.70
C LEU A 10 -0.57 7.98 8.46
N THR A 11 -0.64 8.74 7.38
CA THR A 11 -0.08 8.39 6.07
C THR A 11 1.01 9.37 5.62
N GLY A 12 1.63 9.09 4.48
CA GLY A 12 2.75 9.87 3.94
C GLY A 12 3.69 9.00 3.11
N PRO A 13 4.58 9.58 2.30
CA PRO A 13 5.46 8.83 1.43
C PRO A 13 6.42 7.94 2.24
N THR A 14 6.98 6.90 1.61
CA THR A 14 8.05 6.10 2.21
C THR A 14 9.21 6.99 2.67
N ALA A 15 9.91 6.58 3.73
CA ALA A 15 11.00 7.30 4.41
C ALA A 15 10.66 8.67 5.05
N VAL A 16 9.39 9.12 5.04
CA VAL A 16 9.01 10.43 5.63
C VAL A 16 9.16 10.49 7.15
N GLY A 17 9.02 9.36 7.86
CA GLY A 17 9.10 9.29 9.33
C GLY A 17 7.82 8.79 10.03
N LYS A 18 6.89 8.16 9.31
CA LYS A 18 5.60 7.66 9.85
C LYS A 18 5.76 6.79 11.09
N THR A 19 6.64 5.80 11.04
CA THR A 19 6.76 4.75 12.08
C THR A 19 7.07 5.34 13.46
N ALA A 20 8.08 6.21 13.55
CA ALA A 20 8.46 6.86 14.80
C ALA A 20 7.30 7.67 15.39
N LEU A 21 6.65 8.50 14.57
CA LEU A 21 5.50 9.29 15.01
C LEU A 21 4.29 8.43 15.37
N SER A 22 4.02 7.33 14.67
CA SER A 22 2.89 6.45 14.98
C SER A 22 3.03 5.79 16.35
N ILE A 23 4.23 5.37 16.74
CA ILE A 23 4.48 4.74 18.05
C ILE A 23 4.17 5.72 19.18
N GLU A 24 4.75 6.92 19.10
CA GLU A 24 4.57 7.96 20.12
C GLU A 24 3.12 8.42 20.20
N LEU A 25 2.47 8.60 19.06
CA LEU A 25 1.06 8.91 18.99
C LEU A 25 0.19 7.80 19.60
N SER A 26 0.55 6.52 19.39
CA SER A 26 -0.14 5.37 19.97
C SER A 26 -0.05 5.35 21.50
N LYS A 27 1.12 5.70 22.06
CA LYS A 27 1.31 5.80 23.52
C LYS A 27 0.46 6.93 24.11
N VAL A 28 0.47 8.11 23.49
CA VAL A 28 -0.24 9.29 23.97
C VAL A 28 -1.76 9.13 23.86
N LEU A 29 -2.25 8.52 22.77
CA LEU A 29 -3.69 8.36 22.52
C LEU A 29 -4.26 7.02 23.02
N GLY A 30 -3.43 6.15 23.61
CA GLY A 30 -3.85 4.81 24.04
C GLY A 30 -4.32 3.92 22.89
N GLY A 31 -3.71 4.08 21.72
CA GLY A 31 -4.08 3.38 20.49
C GLY A 31 -3.35 2.05 20.27
N GLU A 32 -3.77 1.36 19.21
CA GLU A 32 -3.04 0.24 18.60
C GLU A 32 -2.86 0.53 17.10
N ILE A 33 -1.75 0.06 16.52
CA ILE A 33 -1.36 0.39 15.15
C ILE A 33 -1.80 -0.71 14.19
N ILE A 34 -2.36 -0.33 13.04
CA ILE A 34 -2.69 -1.23 11.93
C ILE A 34 -1.83 -0.83 10.73
N SER A 35 -0.95 -1.72 10.27
CA SER A 35 -0.12 -1.47 9.09
C SER A 35 -0.96 -1.52 7.81
N ALA A 36 -0.95 -0.43 7.04
CA ALA A 36 -1.52 -0.31 5.70
C ALA A 36 -0.40 -0.30 4.64
N ASP A 37 0.48 -1.28 4.71
CA ASP A 37 1.58 -1.51 3.78
C ASP A 37 1.42 -2.86 3.06
N SER A 38 1.41 -2.86 1.72
CA SER A 38 1.19 -4.08 0.95
C SER A 38 2.38 -5.04 0.94
N MET A 39 3.52 -4.67 1.54
CA MET A 39 4.71 -5.52 1.63
C MET A 39 4.96 -6.05 3.05
N GLN A 40 4.63 -5.28 4.09
CA GLN A 40 4.85 -5.72 5.48
C GLN A 40 3.91 -6.86 5.93
N ILE A 41 2.85 -7.12 5.17
CA ILE A 41 1.95 -8.25 5.38
C ILE A 41 2.63 -9.61 5.17
N TYR A 42 3.71 -9.68 4.39
CA TYR A 42 4.36 -10.94 4.04
C TYR A 42 5.38 -11.36 5.09
N ARG A 43 5.29 -12.62 5.53
CA ARG A 43 6.29 -13.28 6.38
C ARG A 43 7.64 -13.37 5.68
N LYS A 44 8.73 -13.31 6.45
CA LYS A 44 10.14 -13.47 5.98
C LYS A 44 10.63 -12.38 5.02
N MET A 45 9.85 -11.30 4.88
CA MET A 45 10.12 -10.17 4.01
C MET A 45 10.24 -8.91 4.87
N ASP A 46 11.37 -8.76 5.57
CA ASP A 46 11.54 -7.83 6.67
C ASP A 46 12.36 -6.60 6.23
N ILE A 47 13.57 -6.81 5.72
CA ILE A 47 14.50 -5.75 5.37
C ILE A 47 13.99 -4.97 4.15
N GLY A 48 13.63 -5.66 3.08
CA GLY A 48 13.18 -5.01 1.83
C GLY A 48 11.83 -4.30 1.96
N SER A 49 10.98 -4.73 2.89
CA SER A 49 9.70 -4.06 3.21
C SER A 49 9.87 -2.97 4.28
N ALA A 50 11.08 -2.89 4.86
CA ALA A 50 11.42 -2.04 5.97
C ALA A 50 10.43 -2.18 7.13
N LYS A 51 10.14 -3.45 7.45
CA LYS A 51 9.25 -3.89 8.52
C LYS A 51 9.80 -3.42 9.86
N ILE A 52 8.89 -2.98 10.72
CA ILE A 52 9.23 -2.55 12.06
C ILE A 52 9.65 -3.78 12.90
N SER A 53 10.77 -3.65 13.61
CA SER A 53 11.27 -4.67 14.53
C SER A 53 10.51 -4.64 15.87
N GLN A 54 10.58 -5.74 16.62
CA GLN A 54 9.95 -5.82 17.96
C GLN A 54 10.52 -4.78 18.94
N GLU A 55 11.80 -4.43 18.81
CA GLU A 55 12.43 -3.38 19.61
C GLU A 55 11.86 -2.01 19.25
N GLU A 56 11.75 -1.69 17.96
CA GLU A 56 11.16 -0.43 17.49
C GLU A 56 9.68 -0.32 17.82
N MET A 57 8.93 -1.43 17.92
CA MET A 57 7.51 -1.39 18.31
C MET A 57 7.32 -0.79 19.71
N ASP A 58 8.34 -0.85 20.58
CA ASP A 58 8.34 -0.29 21.94
C ASP A 58 7.03 -0.56 22.72
N SER A 59 6.68 -1.85 22.79
CA SER A 59 5.46 -2.38 23.44
C SER A 59 4.12 -1.96 22.80
N VAL A 60 4.13 -1.18 21.72
CA VAL A 60 2.92 -0.84 20.96
C VAL A 60 2.50 -2.03 20.09
N VAL A 61 1.23 -2.44 20.23
CA VAL A 61 0.66 -3.52 19.42
C VAL A 61 0.54 -3.07 17.97
N HIS A 62 1.15 -3.85 17.08
CA HIS A 62 1.03 -3.68 15.63
C HIS A 62 0.27 -4.85 15.02
N HIS A 63 -0.72 -4.53 14.20
CA HIS A 63 -1.54 -5.45 13.43
C HIS A 63 -1.19 -5.38 11.94
N MET A 64 -1.64 -6.37 11.16
CA MET A 64 -1.43 -6.44 9.70
C MET A 64 0.06 -6.51 9.29
N ILE A 65 0.88 -7.14 10.14
CA ILE A 65 2.27 -7.50 9.86
C ILE A 65 2.38 -9.02 9.92
N ASP A 66 3.11 -9.64 9.00
CA ASP A 66 3.30 -11.09 8.97
C ASP A 66 2.00 -11.91 8.95
N VAL A 67 1.01 -11.44 8.19
CA VAL A 67 -0.31 -12.07 8.12
C VAL A 67 -0.42 -13.15 7.05
N VAL A 68 0.43 -13.12 6.03
CA VAL A 68 0.43 -14.09 4.90
C VAL A 68 1.84 -14.54 4.53
N ASP A 69 1.97 -15.73 3.97
CA ASP A 69 3.23 -16.22 3.39
C ASP A 69 3.51 -15.60 2.00
N PRO A 70 4.79 -15.52 1.56
CA PRO A 70 5.14 -14.86 0.29
C PRO A 70 4.52 -15.46 -0.98
N ASP A 71 4.08 -16.71 -0.98
CA ASP A 71 3.42 -17.39 -2.10
C ASP A 71 1.90 -17.23 -2.10
N GLU A 72 1.32 -16.62 -1.06
CA GLU A 72 -0.10 -16.30 -0.99
C GLU A 72 -0.40 -14.96 -1.67
N ASP A 73 -1.48 -14.92 -2.46
CA ASP A 73 -1.99 -13.66 -3.00
C ASP A 73 -2.72 -12.88 -1.88
N PHE A 74 -2.63 -11.55 -1.93
CA PHE A 74 -3.32 -10.70 -0.96
C PHE A 74 -3.87 -9.44 -1.60
N SER A 75 -5.20 -9.27 -1.52
CA SER A 75 -5.94 -8.22 -2.19
C SER A 75 -6.29 -7.04 -1.27
N VAL A 76 -6.81 -5.96 -1.85
CA VAL A 76 -7.40 -4.86 -1.07
C VAL A 76 -8.65 -5.29 -0.32
N ALA A 77 -9.41 -6.27 -0.84
CA ALA A 77 -10.60 -6.78 -0.16
C ALA A 77 -10.19 -7.55 1.11
N ASP A 78 -9.16 -8.38 1.02
CA ASP A 78 -8.61 -9.11 2.17
C ASP A 78 -8.10 -8.12 3.24
N PHE A 79 -7.37 -7.08 2.82
CA PHE A 79 -6.97 -6.00 3.71
C PHE A 79 -8.18 -5.34 4.40
N HIS A 80 -9.19 -4.93 3.62
CA HIS A 80 -10.37 -4.25 4.13
C HIS A 80 -11.08 -5.09 5.18
N ASP A 81 -11.29 -6.38 4.91
CA ASP A 81 -12.06 -7.26 5.78
C ASP A 81 -11.29 -7.56 7.08
N MET A 82 -10.00 -7.89 6.98
CA MET A 82 -9.15 -8.11 8.15
C MET A 82 -8.99 -6.84 8.99
N ALA A 83 -8.65 -5.71 8.36
CA ALA A 83 -8.49 -4.45 9.06
C ALA A 83 -9.80 -3.98 9.71
N SER A 84 -10.96 -4.17 9.05
CA SER A 84 -12.27 -3.82 9.61
C SER A 84 -12.60 -4.60 10.88
N GLN A 85 -12.26 -5.89 10.92
CA GLN A 85 -12.42 -6.74 12.10
C GLN A 85 -11.52 -6.27 13.25
N ILE A 86 -10.25 -5.99 12.93
CA ILE A 86 -9.25 -5.51 13.89
C ILE A 86 -9.65 -4.14 14.46
N ILE A 87 -10.09 -3.19 13.62
CA ILE A 87 -10.60 -1.88 14.05
C ILE A 87 -11.77 -2.05 15.02
N SER A 88 -12.72 -2.92 14.69
CA SER A 88 -13.88 -3.17 15.55
C SER A 88 -13.50 -3.77 16.90
N ASP A 89 -12.51 -4.65 16.92
CA ASP A 89 -11.98 -5.31 18.11
C ASP A 89 -11.17 -4.33 19.01
N ILE A 90 -10.32 -3.50 18.42
CA ILE A 90 -9.62 -2.39 19.11
C ILE A 90 -10.64 -1.44 19.76
N HIS A 91 -11.66 -1.03 19.02
CA HIS A 91 -12.69 -0.14 19.53
C HIS A 91 -13.49 -0.77 20.68
N LYS A 92 -13.82 -2.07 20.62
CA LYS A 92 -14.47 -2.80 21.71
C LYS A 92 -13.64 -2.83 23.00
N ARG A 93 -12.30 -2.76 22.90
CA ARG A 93 -11.40 -2.60 24.05
C ARG A 93 -11.28 -1.16 24.56
N GLY A 94 -12.02 -0.21 23.97
CA GLY A 94 -11.96 1.20 24.34
C GLY A 94 -10.67 1.91 23.89
N LYS A 95 -9.98 1.37 22.88
CA LYS A 95 -8.74 1.94 22.32
C LYS A 95 -8.99 2.56 20.94
N LEU A 96 -8.06 3.42 20.51
CA LEU A 96 -8.08 4.04 19.19
C LEU A 96 -7.35 3.17 18.16
N ALA A 97 -7.97 2.93 16.99
CA ALA A 97 -7.29 2.30 15.87
C ALA A 97 -6.50 3.35 15.07
N ILE A 98 -5.18 3.20 15.02
CA ILE A 98 -4.26 4.06 14.27
C ILE A 98 -3.78 3.30 13.03
N VAL A 99 -4.33 3.62 11.87
CA VAL A 99 -3.91 3.02 10.60
C VAL A 99 -2.70 3.78 10.06
N THR A 100 -1.55 3.14 9.97
CA THR A 100 -0.33 3.76 9.42
C THR A 100 0.17 3.01 8.21
N GLY A 101 0.59 3.72 7.16
CA GLY A 101 1.10 3.08 5.96
C GLY A 101 1.16 3.99 4.76
N GLY A 102 1.56 3.42 3.63
CA GLY A 102 1.76 4.14 2.39
C GLY A 102 0.90 3.63 1.22
N THR A 103 0.12 2.57 1.43
CA THR A 103 -0.66 1.93 0.35
C THR A 103 -1.99 2.64 0.18
N GLY A 104 -2.03 3.63 -0.71
CA GLY A 104 -3.22 4.47 -0.91
C GLY A 104 -4.51 3.70 -1.20
N LEU A 105 -4.44 2.55 -1.88
CA LEU A 105 -5.62 1.72 -2.15
C LEU A 105 -6.17 1.05 -0.87
N TYR A 106 -5.30 0.62 0.05
CA TYR A 106 -5.70 0.09 1.35
C TYR A 106 -6.35 1.17 2.20
N LEU A 107 -5.78 2.37 2.24
CA LEU A 107 -6.38 3.49 2.97
C LEU A 107 -7.75 3.86 2.39
N ASN A 108 -7.88 3.93 1.07
CA ASN A 108 -9.16 4.19 0.42
C ASN A 108 -10.24 3.15 0.78
N SER A 109 -9.86 1.89 0.94
CA SER A 109 -10.79 0.82 1.31
C SER A 109 -11.48 1.07 2.65
N LEU A 110 -10.80 1.76 3.58
CA LEU A 110 -11.34 2.13 4.89
C LEU A 110 -12.04 3.49 4.88
N VAL A 111 -11.56 4.44 4.07
CA VAL A 111 -12.10 5.81 4.01
C VAL A 111 -13.40 5.88 3.21
N TYR A 112 -13.50 5.14 2.12
CA TYR A 112 -14.60 5.21 1.18
C TYR A 112 -15.38 3.90 1.13
N ASP A 113 -16.65 4.00 0.72
CA ASP A 113 -17.50 2.88 0.40
C ASP A 113 -17.07 2.32 -0.96
N MET A 114 -16.09 1.41 -0.91
CA MET A 114 -15.53 0.76 -2.09
C MET A 114 -16.29 -0.52 -2.37
N ASP A 115 -16.81 -0.65 -3.59
CA ASP A 115 -17.20 -1.96 -4.11
C ASP A 115 -15.95 -2.69 -4.63
N PHE A 116 -15.59 -3.79 -3.97
CA PHE A 116 -14.48 -4.63 -4.39
C PHE A 116 -14.86 -5.57 -5.55
N GLY A 117 -16.08 -5.47 -6.08
CA GLY A 117 -16.60 -6.29 -7.16
C GLY A 117 -16.62 -7.75 -6.74
N GLY A 118 -17.22 -8.00 -5.57
CA GLY A 118 -17.03 -9.15 -4.69
C GLY A 118 -16.68 -10.44 -5.39
N THR A 119 -15.56 -11.07 -5.00
CA THR A 119 -15.11 -12.45 -5.28
C THR A 119 -15.20 -13.00 -6.72
N ASN A 120 -15.69 -12.24 -7.69
CA ASN A 120 -15.81 -12.64 -9.09
C ASN A 120 -14.47 -12.38 -9.77
N SER A 121 -13.43 -13.01 -9.23
CA SER A 121 -12.20 -13.26 -9.97
C SER A 121 -12.24 -14.72 -10.38
N ASP A 122 -12.30 -14.95 -11.69
CA ASP A 122 -12.15 -16.29 -12.23
C ASP A 122 -10.71 -16.39 -12.76
N PRO A 123 -9.82 -17.14 -12.08
CA PRO A 123 -8.44 -17.29 -12.50
C PRO A 123 -8.31 -17.81 -13.95
N SER A 124 -9.28 -18.58 -14.43
CA SER A 124 -9.29 -19.08 -15.82
C SER A 124 -9.52 -17.93 -16.81
N ILE A 125 -10.49 -17.05 -16.56
CA ILE A 125 -10.74 -15.87 -17.38
C ILE A 125 -9.51 -14.95 -17.39
N ARG A 126 -8.88 -14.74 -16.23
CA ARG A 126 -7.66 -13.92 -16.15
C ARG A 126 -6.55 -14.51 -16.99
N LYS A 127 -6.30 -15.82 -16.85
CA LYS A 127 -5.27 -16.52 -17.61
C LYS A 127 -5.51 -16.42 -19.12
N ASP A 128 -6.73 -16.64 -19.58
CA ASP A 128 -7.09 -16.51 -21.00
C ASP A 128 -6.84 -15.09 -21.53
N LEU A 129 -7.15 -14.05 -20.73
CA LEU A 129 -6.91 -12.66 -21.10
C LEU A 129 -5.42 -12.30 -21.10
N GLU A 130 -4.62 -12.89 -20.21
CA GLU A 130 -3.16 -12.76 -20.21
C GLU A 130 -2.53 -13.45 -21.42
N GLU A 131 -3.03 -14.62 -21.82
CA GLU A 131 -2.62 -15.30 -23.06
C GLU A 131 -2.96 -14.47 -24.30
N ILE A 132 -4.17 -13.90 -24.36
CA ILE A 132 -4.58 -12.97 -25.43
C ILE A 132 -3.68 -11.73 -25.46
N LEU A 133 -3.33 -11.19 -24.29
CA LEU A 133 -2.44 -10.04 -24.19
C LEU A 133 -1.05 -10.36 -24.76
N ASN A 134 -0.52 -11.56 -24.48
CA ASN A 134 0.78 -12.00 -24.96
C ASN A 134 0.79 -12.29 -26.47
N ASP A 135 -0.27 -12.89 -27.00
CA ASP A 135 -0.38 -13.27 -28.42
C ASP A 135 -0.75 -12.06 -29.32
N LYS A 136 -1.76 -11.28 -28.93
CA LYS A 136 -2.38 -10.24 -29.78
C LYS A 136 -2.05 -8.81 -29.36
N GLY A 137 -1.45 -8.64 -28.19
CA GLY A 137 -1.05 -7.34 -27.67
C GLY A 137 -2.17 -6.53 -27.02
N LYS A 138 -1.75 -5.46 -26.32
CA LYS A 138 -2.62 -4.58 -25.52
C LYS A 138 -3.74 -3.90 -26.32
N ASP A 139 -3.50 -3.57 -27.59
CA ASP A 139 -4.48 -2.84 -28.42
C ASP A 139 -5.65 -3.76 -28.84
N TYR A 140 -5.40 -5.07 -28.94
CA TYR A 140 -6.47 -6.04 -29.13
C TYR A 140 -7.30 -6.18 -27.85
N LEU A 141 -6.63 -6.32 -26.70
CA LEU A 141 -7.30 -6.43 -25.41
C LEU A 141 -8.14 -5.18 -25.09
N TYR A 142 -7.64 -3.99 -25.41
CA TYR A 142 -8.38 -2.75 -25.21
C TYR A 142 -9.61 -2.65 -26.11
N ARG A 143 -9.54 -3.12 -27.36
CA ARG A 143 -10.73 -3.24 -28.24
C ARG A 143 -11.77 -4.17 -27.65
N LEU A 144 -11.36 -5.31 -27.08
CA LEU A 144 -12.27 -6.21 -26.37
C LEU A 144 -12.99 -5.50 -25.21
N LEU A 145 -12.29 -4.64 -24.46
CA LEU A 145 -12.92 -3.80 -23.44
C LEU A 145 -13.88 -2.77 -24.05
N GLN A 146 -13.53 -2.13 -25.17
CA GLN A 146 -14.42 -1.18 -25.85
C GLN A 146 -15.72 -1.82 -26.31
N ASP A 147 -15.65 -3.06 -26.81
CA ASP A 147 -16.82 -3.81 -27.27
C ASP A 147 -17.72 -4.25 -26.10
N LEU A 148 -17.14 -4.56 -24.94
CA LEU A 148 -17.86 -4.96 -23.73
C LEU A 148 -18.45 -3.77 -22.96
N SER A 149 -17.66 -2.71 -22.78
CA SER A 149 -18.04 -1.51 -22.05
C SER A 149 -17.28 -0.27 -22.57
N PRO A 150 -17.91 0.50 -23.48
CA PRO A 150 -17.36 1.76 -23.96
C PRO A 150 -17.09 2.77 -22.83
N GLU A 151 -17.92 2.77 -21.78
CA GLU A 151 -17.79 3.64 -20.61
C GLU A 151 -16.55 3.31 -19.78
N ALA A 152 -16.28 2.03 -19.53
CA ALA A 152 -15.05 1.60 -18.84
C ALA A 152 -13.81 1.87 -19.69
N ALA A 153 -13.87 1.63 -21.00
CA ALA A 153 -12.75 1.87 -21.91
C ALA A 153 -12.33 3.35 -21.92
N LYS A 154 -13.28 4.30 -21.97
CA LYS A 154 -12.99 5.74 -21.88
C LYS A 154 -12.22 6.15 -20.62
N ARG A 155 -12.42 5.43 -19.51
CA ARG A 155 -11.81 5.71 -18.20
C ARG A 155 -10.44 5.03 -18.02
N ILE A 156 -10.23 3.88 -18.64
CA ILE A 156 -9.04 3.05 -18.42
C ILE A 156 -8.07 3.24 -19.60
N HIS A 157 -6.88 3.78 -19.32
CA HIS A 157 -5.87 3.93 -20.36
C HIS A 157 -5.43 2.56 -20.91
N PRO A 158 -5.28 2.36 -22.25
CA PRO A 158 -4.92 1.06 -22.87
C PRO A 158 -3.65 0.41 -22.31
N ASN A 159 -2.65 1.24 -21.98
CA ASN A 159 -1.40 0.78 -21.34
C ASN A 159 -1.58 0.21 -19.92
N ASN A 160 -2.72 0.42 -19.26
CA ASN A 160 -3.00 -0.15 -17.95
C ASN A 160 -3.65 -1.53 -18.11
N THR A 161 -2.89 -2.46 -18.69
CA THR A 161 -3.36 -3.80 -19.07
C THR A 161 -4.00 -4.54 -17.90
N LYS A 162 -3.48 -4.40 -16.68
CA LYS A 162 -4.09 -4.99 -15.47
C LYS A 162 -5.52 -4.48 -15.21
N ARG A 163 -5.75 -3.17 -15.32
CA ARG A 163 -7.11 -2.61 -15.18
C ARG A 163 -8.00 -3.02 -16.34
N VAL A 164 -7.47 -3.12 -17.56
CA VAL A 164 -8.23 -3.61 -18.73
C VAL A 164 -8.67 -5.05 -18.53
N ILE A 165 -7.76 -5.94 -18.12
CA ILE A 165 -8.06 -7.35 -17.80
C ILE A 165 -9.13 -7.42 -16.71
N ARG A 166 -8.96 -6.67 -15.59
CA ARG A 166 -9.94 -6.66 -14.49
C ARG A 166 -11.31 -6.16 -14.94
N ALA A 167 -11.37 -5.12 -15.78
CA ALA A 167 -12.63 -4.62 -16.31
C ALA A 167 -13.34 -5.71 -17.13
N ILE A 168 -12.62 -6.34 -18.06
CA ILE A 168 -13.15 -7.42 -18.89
C ILE A 168 -13.60 -8.61 -18.03
N GLU A 169 -12.81 -9.01 -17.02
CA GLU A 169 -13.14 -10.06 -16.06
C GLU A 169 -14.48 -9.76 -15.34
N VAL A 170 -14.61 -8.56 -14.76
CA VAL A 170 -15.85 -8.13 -14.07
C VAL A 170 -17.06 -8.19 -15.00
N TYR A 171 -16.96 -7.61 -16.20
CA TYR A 171 -18.07 -7.62 -17.17
C TYR A 171 -18.42 -9.04 -17.66
N LYS A 172 -17.43 -9.91 -17.88
CA LYS A 172 -17.67 -11.31 -18.26
C LYS A 172 -18.38 -12.12 -17.17
N THR A 173 -18.15 -11.79 -15.90
CA THR A 173 -18.83 -12.41 -14.76
C THR A 173 -20.20 -11.81 -14.45
N GLY A 174 -20.70 -10.89 -15.29
CA GLY A 174 -22.01 -10.25 -15.13
C GLY A 174 -22.03 -9.09 -14.13
N GLY A 175 -20.86 -8.63 -13.66
CA GLY A 175 -20.72 -7.42 -12.85
C GLY A 175 -20.58 -6.16 -13.69
N ASP A 176 -20.60 -5.01 -13.02
CA ASP A 176 -20.28 -3.71 -13.62
C ASP A 176 -19.04 -3.12 -12.92
N MET A 177 -18.12 -2.57 -13.71
CA MET A 177 -16.98 -1.85 -13.15
C MET A 177 -17.40 -0.40 -12.87
N GLY A 178 -17.93 -0.17 -11.67
CA GLY A 178 -18.40 1.14 -11.21
C GLY A 178 -17.36 2.27 -11.35
N ASP A 179 -17.83 3.51 -11.30
CA ASP A 179 -16.97 4.70 -11.40
C ASP A 179 -16.56 5.28 -10.06
N PHE A 180 -15.63 4.59 -9.41
CA PHE A 180 -15.08 5.03 -8.13
C PHE A 180 -14.39 6.41 -8.20
N SER A 181 -14.03 6.92 -9.39
CA SER A 181 -13.45 8.27 -9.53
C SER A 181 -14.46 9.39 -9.41
N ASN A 182 -15.75 9.15 -9.74
CA ASN A 182 -16.77 10.20 -9.82
C ASN A 182 -17.81 10.14 -8.70
N ASP A 183 -17.91 9.04 -7.94
CA ASP A 183 -18.87 8.88 -6.84
C ASP A 183 -18.18 8.38 -5.56
N LEU A 184 -17.25 9.19 -5.03
CA LEU A 184 -16.55 8.91 -3.78
C LEU A 184 -17.50 9.10 -2.60
N LYS A 185 -18.15 8.02 -2.18
CA LYS A 185 -18.95 7.97 -0.95
C LYS A 185 -18.07 7.58 0.23
N TYR A 186 -18.18 8.31 1.35
CA TYR A 186 -17.46 7.94 2.57
C TYR A 186 -18.00 6.64 3.15
N ASN A 187 -17.09 5.85 3.73
CA ASN A 187 -17.46 4.62 4.39
C ASN A 187 -18.47 4.91 5.53
N PRO A 188 -19.62 4.20 5.58
CA PRO A 188 -20.62 4.43 6.61
C PRO A 188 -20.21 3.88 7.98
N LYS A 189 -19.22 2.98 8.05
CA LYS A 189 -18.78 2.33 9.30
C LYS A 189 -17.72 3.12 10.07
N PHE A 190 -16.85 3.83 9.35
CA PHE A 190 -15.68 4.50 9.93
C PHE A 190 -15.79 6.02 9.83
N ASP A 191 -15.36 6.69 10.89
CA ASP A 191 -15.11 8.14 10.91
C ASP A 191 -13.60 8.38 10.88
N ALA A 192 -13.08 8.66 9.68
CA ALA A 192 -11.63 8.71 9.44
C ALA A 192 -11.08 10.13 9.56
N LYS A 193 -10.18 10.35 10.51
CA LYS A 193 -9.33 11.54 10.57
C LYS A 193 -8.00 11.23 9.87
N ILE A 194 -7.67 11.99 8.83
CA ILE A 194 -6.50 11.69 7.97
C ILE A 194 -5.42 12.73 8.18
N ILE A 195 -4.21 12.26 8.47
CA ILE A 195 -3.00 13.06 8.59
C ILE A 195 -2.01 12.57 7.53
N VAL A 196 -1.54 13.49 6.70
CA VAL A 196 -0.55 13.23 5.66
C VAL A 196 0.76 13.91 6.06
N LEU A 197 1.74 13.09 6.43
CA LEU A 197 3.10 13.56 6.68
C LEU A 197 3.77 13.91 5.36
N ASN A 198 4.45 15.05 5.34
CA ASN A 198 5.19 15.52 4.19
C ASN A 198 6.56 16.08 4.61
N ARG A 199 7.47 16.14 3.65
CA ARG A 199 8.78 16.78 3.74
C ARG A 199 9.09 17.45 2.40
N ASP A 200 10.07 18.33 2.40
CA ASP A 200 10.70 18.82 1.18
C ASP A 200 11.20 17.64 0.33
N ARG A 201 11.09 17.81 -0.98
CA ARG A 201 11.38 16.76 -1.94
C ARG A 201 12.86 16.34 -1.92
N SER A 202 13.78 17.29 -1.72
CA SER A 202 15.21 17.00 -1.67
C SER A 202 15.55 16.13 -0.46
N ILE A 203 15.10 16.57 0.73
CA ILE A 203 15.25 15.85 2.00
C ILE A 203 14.65 14.44 1.91
N LEU A 204 13.43 14.32 1.37
CA LEU A 204 12.78 13.02 1.19
C LEU A 204 13.59 12.08 0.30
N TYR A 205 14.18 12.59 -0.79
CA TYR A 205 14.97 11.78 -1.71
C TYR A 205 16.30 11.34 -1.11
N ASP A 206 16.96 12.21 -0.35
CA ASP A 206 18.20 11.86 0.35
C ASP A 206 17.96 10.77 1.40
N ARG A 207 16.88 10.91 2.18
CA ARG A 207 16.44 9.88 3.13
C ARG A 207 16.11 8.55 2.47
N ILE A 208 15.47 8.58 1.30
CA ILE A 208 15.19 7.38 0.51
C ILE A 208 16.49 6.70 0.09
N ASN A 209 17.45 7.46 -0.43
CA ASN A 209 18.72 6.90 -0.89
C ASN A 209 19.49 6.26 0.28
N GLN A 210 19.60 6.98 1.40
CA GLN A 210 20.24 6.48 2.61
C GLN A 210 19.55 5.23 3.15
N ARG A 211 18.21 5.19 3.17
CA ARG A 211 17.47 4.00 3.62
C ARG A 211 17.74 2.79 2.74
N VAL A 212 17.86 2.98 1.42
CA VAL A 212 18.21 1.88 0.52
C VAL A 212 19.62 1.38 0.80
N ASP A 213 20.59 2.28 0.99
CA ASP A 213 21.96 1.89 1.35
C ASP A 213 21.98 1.08 2.66
N MET A 214 21.27 1.56 3.69
CA MET A 214 21.12 0.85 4.96
C MET A 214 20.47 -0.53 4.81
N MET A 215 19.50 -0.71 3.90
CA MET A 215 18.90 -2.03 3.65
C MET A 215 19.94 -3.04 3.16
N PHE A 216 20.85 -2.64 2.28
CA PHE A 216 21.93 -3.53 1.83
C PHE A 216 22.91 -3.82 2.96
N ASP A 217 23.28 -2.82 3.75
CA ASP A 217 24.14 -3.01 4.93
C ASP A 217 23.52 -3.95 5.97
N MET A 218 22.19 -3.94 6.10
CA MET A 218 21.42 -4.84 6.98
C MET A 218 21.25 -6.26 6.43
N GLY A 219 21.65 -6.53 5.18
CA GLY A 219 21.58 -7.85 4.59
C GLY A 219 20.36 -8.09 3.67
N LEU A 220 19.83 -7.05 3.02
CA LEU A 220 18.76 -7.22 2.00
C LEU A 220 19.13 -8.25 0.94
N LEU A 221 20.39 -8.26 0.50
CA LEU A 221 20.86 -9.21 -0.51
C LEU A 221 20.72 -10.66 -0.01
N ASP A 222 21.05 -10.91 1.26
CA ASP A 222 20.96 -12.24 1.87
C ASP A 222 19.51 -12.66 2.14
N GLU A 223 18.64 -11.72 2.55
CA GLU A 223 17.19 -11.96 2.67
C GLU A 223 16.59 -12.43 1.34
N VAL A 224 16.83 -11.68 0.27
CA VAL A 224 16.29 -12.02 -1.06
C VAL A 224 16.90 -13.32 -1.59
N LYS A 225 18.19 -13.56 -1.32
CA LYS A 225 18.85 -14.83 -1.66
C LYS A 225 18.17 -16.02 -0.97
N GLY A 226 17.84 -15.88 0.32
CA GLY A 226 17.13 -16.90 1.09
C GLY A 226 15.75 -17.18 0.51
N LEU A 227 14.98 -16.13 0.21
CA LEU A 227 13.67 -16.25 -0.44
C LEU A 227 13.76 -16.94 -1.82
N HIS A 228 14.78 -16.60 -2.61
CA HIS A 228 15.01 -17.22 -3.91
C HIS A 228 15.35 -18.71 -3.78
N GLN A 229 16.19 -19.09 -2.81
CA GLN A 229 16.55 -20.48 -2.53
C GLN A 229 15.36 -21.31 -2.03
N MET A 230 14.38 -20.67 -1.40
CA MET A 230 13.11 -21.30 -1.00
C MET A 230 12.15 -21.53 -2.16
N GLY A 231 12.50 -21.08 -3.38
CA GLY A 231 11.69 -21.26 -4.58
C GLY A 231 10.69 -20.12 -4.85
N TYR A 232 10.78 -19.00 -4.13
CA TYR A 232 9.97 -17.82 -4.46
C TYR A 232 10.49 -17.15 -5.73
N THR A 233 9.58 -16.81 -6.65
CA THR A 233 9.93 -16.34 -8.01
C THR A 233 9.32 -14.98 -8.32
N SER A 234 9.88 -14.28 -9.31
CA SER A 234 9.40 -12.97 -9.79
C SER A 234 7.95 -12.97 -10.31
N GLN A 235 7.34 -14.15 -10.50
CA GLN A 235 5.94 -14.27 -10.89
C GLN A 235 4.97 -14.03 -9.72
N MET A 236 5.40 -14.25 -8.48
CA MET A 236 4.59 -14.07 -7.28
C MET A 236 4.32 -12.59 -6.99
N GLN A 237 3.17 -12.28 -6.38
CA GLN A 237 2.79 -10.91 -6.06
C GLN A 237 3.79 -10.23 -5.12
N SER A 238 4.19 -10.93 -4.07
CA SER A 238 5.16 -10.48 -3.06
C SER A 238 6.50 -10.05 -3.69
N MET A 239 7.03 -10.85 -4.62
CA MET A 239 8.33 -10.64 -5.27
C MET A 239 8.33 -9.49 -6.28
N LYS A 240 7.17 -8.89 -6.57
CA LYS A 240 7.05 -7.69 -7.41
C LYS A 240 7.21 -6.40 -6.61
N GLY A 241 7.37 -6.49 -5.28
CA GLY A 241 7.66 -5.36 -4.40
C GLY A 241 8.99 -4.69 -4.73
N ILE A 242 9.03 -3.36 -4.59
CA ILE A 242 10.25 -2.56 -4.72
C ILE A 242 11.26 -3.05 -3.67
N GLY A 243 12.47 -3.37 -4.08
CA GLY A 243 13.52 -3.95 -3.24
C GLY A 243 13.76 -5.42 -3.57
N TYR A 244 12.70 -6.21 -3.61
CA TYR A 244 12.77 -7.65 -3.92
C TYR A 244 12.92 -7.88 -5.42
N LYS A 245 12.14 -7.16 -6.22
CA LYS A 245 12.15 -7.31 -7.68
C LYS A 245 13.54 -7.04 -8.26
N GLU A 246 14.13 -5.90 -7.89
CA GLU A 246 15.43 -5.47 -8.41
C GLU A 246 16.56 -6.42 -8.02
N VAL A 247 16.53 -6.97 -6.80
CA VAL A 247 17.55 -7.91 -6.31
C VAL A 247 17.38 -9.30 -6.92
N LEU A 248 16.14 -9.75 -7.18
CA LEU A 248 15.90 -10.97 -7.94
C LEU A 248 16.39 -10.87 -9.39
N GLU A 249 16.20 -9.73 -10.05
CA GLU A 249 16.73 -9.51 -11.41
C GLU A 249 18.28 -9.56 -11.46
N TYR A 250 18.95 -9.14 -10.37
CA TYR A 250 20.39 -9.37 -10.19
C TYR A 250 20.73 -10.86 -10.09
N PHE A 251 20.03 -11.64 -9.26
CA PHE A 251 20.25 -13.08 -9.15
C PHE A 251 19.98 -13.85 -10.45
N ASP A 252 19.03 -13.37 -11.25
CA ASP A 252 18.75 -13.88 -12.60
C ASP A 252 19.85 -13.52 -13.64
N GLY A 253 20.88 -12.77 -13.26
CA GLY A 253 21.98 -12.36 -14.13
C GLY A 253 21.60 -11.28 -15.16
N LYS A 254 20.49 -10.54 -14.94
CA LYS A 254 19.99 -9.52 -15.88
C LYS A 254 20.69 -8.17 -15.72
N MET A 255 21.30 -7.93 -14.57
CA MET A 255 21.99 -6.68 -14.22
C MET A 255 23.06 -6.93 -13.15
N THR A 256 23.95 -5.97 -12.94
CA THR A 256 24.91 -5.94 -11.84
C THR A 256 24.25 -5.53 -10.51
N LEU A 257 24.93 -5.78 -9.39
CA LEU A 257 24.45 -5.36 -8.07
C LEU A 257 24.35 -3.83 -7.95
N GLU A 258 25.34 -3.11 -8.49
CA GLU A 258 25.37 -1.64 -8.51
C GLU A 258 24.16 -1.08 -9.28
N GLU A 259 23.88 -1.64 -10.47
CA GLU A 259 22.70 -1.26 -11.26
C GLU A 259 21.38 -1.56 -10.50
N SER A 260 21.30 -2.70 -9.80
CA SER A 260 20.13 -3.05 -8.98
C SER A 260 19.88 -2.02 -7.87
N ILE A 261 20.92 -1.59 -7.17
CA ILE A 261 20.85 -0.56 -6.12
C ILE A 261 20.35 0.77 -6.71
N ASP A 262 20.89 1.21 -7.85
CA ASP A 262 20.52 2.46 -8.49
C ASP A 262 19.06 2.46 -8.99
N ILE A 263 18.63 1.33 -9.58
CA ILE A 263 17.25 1.13 -10.00
C ILE A 263 16.32 1.14 -8.79
N LEU A 264 16.69 0.49 -7.69
CA LEU A 264 15.92 0.48 -6.45
C LEU A 264 15.75 1.89 -5.87
N LYS A 265 16.83 2.66 -5.76
CA LYS A 265 16.78 4.06 -5.32
C LYS A 265 15.84 4.87 -6.22
N GLN A 266 15.96 4.73 -7.53
CA GLN A 266 15.10 5.42 -8.49
C GLN A 266 13.62 5.00 -8.39
N GLY A 267 13.37 3.69 -8.27
CA GLY A 267 12.04 3.10 -8.12
C GLY A 267 11.34 3.59 -6.86
N THR A 268 12.06 3.64 -5.75
CA THR A 268 11.57 4.12 -4.45
C THR A 268 11.21 5.61 -4.50
N ARG A 269 12.05 6.46 -5.13
CA ARG A 269 11.72 7.89 -5.35
C ARG A 269 10.47 8.08 -6.22
N ARG A 270 10.31 7.27 -7.27
CA ARG A 270 9.11 7.29 -8.12
C ARG A 270 7.87 6.84 -7.34
N TYR A 271 8.00 5.84 -6.47
CA TYR A 271 6.92 5.39 -5.60
C TYR A 271 6.50 6.47 -4.60
N ALA A 272 7.45 7.10 -3.90
CA ALA A 272 7.17 8.23 -3.02
C ALA A 272 6.42 9.37 -3.73
N LYS A 273 6.83 9.71 -4.97
CA LYS A 273 6.12 10.69 -5.80
C LYS A 273 4.67 10.26 -6.06
N ARG A 274 4.43 8.98 -6.42
CA ARG A 274 3.08 8.46 -6.66
C ARG A 274 2.22 8.50 -5.40
N GLN A 275 2.80 8.19 -4.24
CA GLN A 275 2.11 8.27 -2.95
C GLN A 275 1.66 9.70 -2.64
N ILE A 276 2.54 10.69 -2.79
CA ILE A 276 2.17 12.11 -2.60
C ILE A 276 1.04 12.51 -3.56
N THR A 277 1.12 12.12 -4.84
CA THR A 277 0.03 12.38 -5.80
C THR A 277 -1.28 11.71 -5.38
N TRP A 278 -1.23 10.51 -4.78
CA TRP A 278 -2.41 9.83 -4.28
C TRP A 278 -3.04 10.58 -3.10
N PHE A 279 -2.24 10.95 -2.10
CA PHE A 279 -2.74 11.55 -0.87
C PHE A 279 -3.36 12.94 -1.06
N LYS A 280 -3.03 13.63 -2.16
CA LYS A 280 -3.71 14.89 -2.58
C LYS A 280 -5.21 14.74 -2.81
N ARG A 281 -5.73 13.51 -2.89
CA ARG A 281 -7.17 13.24 -3.01
C ARG A 281 -7.92 13.41 -1.68
N TYR A 282 -7.22 13.41 -0.55
CA TYR A 282 -7.84 13.62 0.76
C TYR A 282 -7.96 15.12 1.04
N GLU A 283 -9.10 15.71 0.63
CA GLU A 283 -9.36 17.16 0.73
C GLU A 283 -9.38 17.65 2.19
N ASN A 284 -9.87 16.82 3.12
CA ASN A 284 -10.02 17.17 4.54
C ASN A 284 -8.86 16.67 5.41
N ALA A 285 -7.73 16.28 4.81
CA ALA A 285 -6.59 15.78 5.56
C ALA A 285 -5.74 16.91 6.16
N LEU A 286 -5.21 16.70 7.36
CA LEU A 286 -4.15 17.52 7.92
C LEU A 286 -2.83 17.18 7.22
N TRP A 287 -2.25 18.14 6.49
CA TRP A 287 -0.91 18.00 5.93
C TRP A 287 0.11 18.54 6.92
N LEU A 288 0.91 17.64 7.51
CA LEU A 288 1.93 17.99 8.49
C LEU A 288 3.31 17.94 7.84
N ASP A 289 3.96 19.10 7.74
CA ASP A 289 5.30 19.26 7.19
C ASP A 289 6.35 19.08 8.29
N LEU A 290 7.02 17.92 8.29
CA LEU A 290 7.97 17.52 9.31
C LEU A 290 9.31 18.29 9.24
N ASP A 291 9.50 19.11 8.21
CA ASP A 291 10.65 20.03 8.14
C ASP A 291 10.33 21.39 8.75
N LYS A 292 9.04 21.70 8.98
CA LYS A 292 8.58 22.93 9.64
C LYS A 292 8.21 22.71 11.10
N VAL A 293 7.61 21.57 11.41
CA VAL A 293 7.28 21.16 12.76
C VAL A 293 8.26 20.05 13.13
N THR A 294 9.44 20.43 13.60
CA THR A 294 10.55 19.49 13.80
C THR A 294 10.44 18.72 15.11
N GLU A 295 9.94 19.38 16.16
CA GLU A 295 9.81 18.78 17.48
C GLU A 295 8.63 17.80 17.52
N LEU A 296 8.87 16.62 18.08
CA LEU A 296 7.88 15.56 18.17
C LEU A 296 6.65 15.99 18.99
N ASP A 297 6.86 16.70 20.09
CA ASP A 297 5.77 17.18 20.95
C ASP A 297 4.84 18.14 20.19
N ASP A 298 5.40 19.04 19.39
CA ASP A 298 4.63 19.96 18.54
C ASP A 298 3.85 19.22 17.44
N GLN A 299 4.44 18.17 16.87
CA GLN A 299 3.75 17.30 15.90
C GLN A 299 2.54 16.60 16.55
N ILE A 300 2.71 16.08 17.77
CA ILE A 300 1.66 15.39 18.52
C ILE A 300 0.55 16.37 18.91
N GLU A 301 0.88 17.57 19.40
CA GLU A 301 -0.10 18.61 19.74
C GLU A 301 -0.90 19.06 18.51
N ALA A 302 -0.25 19.30 17.38
CA ALA A 302 -0.93 19.64 16.13
C ALA A 302 -1.94 18.55 15.69
N ILE A 303 -1.57 17.27 15.86
CA ILE A 303 -2.47 16.15 15.61
C ILE A 303 -3.62 16.12 16.61
N LYS A 304 -3.35 16.31 17.90
CA LYS A 304 -4.37 16.34 18.96
C LYS A 304 -5.38 17.46 18.74
N ASP A 305 -4.96 18.61 18.27
CA ASP A 305 -5.85 19.74 17.97
C ASP A 305 -6.72 19.48 16.74
N PHE A 306 -6.22 18.74 15.75
CA PHE A 306 -6.98 18.38 14.56
C PHE A 306 -8.04 17.29 14.80
N ILE A 307 -7.79 16.37 15.75
CA ILE A 307 -8.74 15.30 16.08
C ILE A 307 -9.87 15.73 17.01
N LYS A 308 -9.72 16.86 17.72
CA LYS A 308 -10.78 17.48 18.54
C LYS A 308 -11.95 17.95 17.66
#